data_AF-A0AAF3FMA2-F1
#
_entry.id   AF-A0AAF3FMA2-F1
#
_cell.length_a   1.000
_cell.length_b   1.000
_cell.length_c   1.000
_cell.angle_alpha   90.00
_cell.angle_beta   90.00
_cell.angle_gamma   90.00
#
_symmetry.space_group_name_H-M   'P 1'
#
loop_
_entity.id
_entity.type
_entity.pdbx_description
1 polymer ?
#
loop_
_entity_poly.entity_id
_entity_poly.type
_entity_poly.pdbx_seq_one_letter_code
_entity_poly.pdbx_strand_id
1 'polypeptide(L)'
;MFALIVIASVLGTTSAGSCIDCICQHESNCQPIGCREDMGSLSCGYFQIKLPYYQDCGEPGKQDGESTEDAWKRCSDDYNCALNCVQNYFARYRGFCSNYGYGECEQLSRIHNGGLYGCQAERTNVYWDWVRNCCGSELPNINVSKSELKTISSQLWDLDVNRAGSGDIKINLQGKTPRNNNEDGADEKLFSFVNEDLLQKETFQKTIALFDNYQPNLRQEERDTDEAKREIDEFLDVILTKPVLLKVFDFLKEKGHPFASSKEEFRAQIRKLWFGRFSRSKSAKNNHIKDTSAFEHTFIGELNRRRVSGMHNWVRYYLLENDENEQIDYRGYYLSMKEDIVVVSYKWKGKNMKKIGGFFVGTSPEYEIAVYTLCFLVKRGKSCAITVNGCPVTLITHAWRQENDIFIDHIYPKIYENGQCVNN
;
A
#
# COMPACT_ATOMS: atom_id res chain seq x y z
N MET A 1 -47.92 21.74 8.69
CA MET A 1 -47.69 20.30 8.53
C MET A 1 -46.88 20.12 7.25
N PHE A 2 -45.55 20.24 7.33
CA PHE A 2 -44.65 20.11 6.18
C PHE A 2 -43.95 18.76 6.27
N ALA A 3 -44.22 17.88 5.30
CA ALA A 3 -43.58 16.58 5.20
C ALA A 3 -42.19 16.74 4.58
N LEU A 4 -41.15 16.41 5.36
CA LEU A 4 -39.77 16.29 4.90
C LEU A 4 -39.63 14.98 4.11
N ILE A 5 -39.44 15.08 2.80
CA ILE A 5 -39.01 13.95 1.96
C ILE A 5 -37.50 13.78 2.18
N VAL A 6 -37.13 12.77 2.97
CA VAL A 6 -35.75 12.33 3.11
C VAL A 6 -35.41 11.48 1.87
N ILE A 7 -34.70 12.08 0.92
CA ILE A 7 -34.05 11.32 -0.15
C ILE A 7 -32.82 10.64 0.47
N ALA A 8 -32.97 9.37 0.81
CA ALA A 8 -31.84 8.53 1.18
C ALA A 8 -31.00 8.29 -0.08
N SER A 9 -29.92 9.04 -0.24
CA SER A 9 -28.87 8.70 -1.20
C SER A 9 -28.18 7.43 -0.71
N VAL A 10 -28.52 6.29 -1.32
CA VAL A 10 -27.77 5.05 -1.16
C VAL A 10 -26.39 5.29 -1.77
N LEU A 11 -25.41 5.63 -0.93
CA LEU A 11 -24.01 5.54 -1.30
C LEU A 11 -23.71 4.05 -1.44
N GLY A 12 -23.75 3.56 -2.67
CA GLY A 12 -23.28 2.22 -3.01
C GLY A 12 -21.81 2.10 -2.63
N THR A 13 -21.53 1.29 -1.63
CA THR A 13 -20.16 0.84 -1.34
C THR A 13 -19.72 -0.01 -2.52
N THR A 14 -18.76 0.47 -3.32
CA THR A 14 -18.12 -0.35 -4.35
C THR A 14 -17.26 -1.40 -3.66
N SER A 15 -17.81 -2.60 -3.47
CA SER A 15 -17.02 -3.78 -3.12
C SER A 15 -16.05 -4.09 -4.26
N ALA A 16 -14.86 -4.59 -3.94
CA ALA A 16 -14.00 -5.22 -4.95
C ALA A 16 -14.82 -6.28 -5.72
N GLY A 17 -14.80 -6.22 -7.05
CA GLY A 17 -15.53 -7.15 -7.90
C GLY A 17 -14.80 -8.49 -8.01
N SER A 18 -15.54 -9.59 -8.09
CA SER A 18 -14.99 -10.86 -8.57
C SER A 18 -14.49 -10.73 -10.01
N CYS A 19 -13.73 -11.71 -10.49
CA CYS A 19 -13.25 -11.74 -11.89
C CYS A 19 -14.38 -11.48 -12.91
N ILE A 20 -15.50 -12.16 -12.68
CA ILE A 20 -16.70 -12.06 -13.50
C ILE A 20 -17.34 -10.68 -13.38
N ASP A 21 -17.42 -10.11 -12.18
CA ASP A 21 -17.98 -8.77 -12.01
C ASP A 21 -17.18 -7.76 -12.81
N CYS A 22 -15.86 -7.90 -12.85
CA CYS A 22 -15.00 -7.00 -13.59
C CYS A 22 -15.08 -7.15 -15.09
N ILE A 23 -15.11 -8.38 -15.60
CA ILE A 23 -15.43 -8.61 -17.01
C ILE A 23 -16.78 -7.95 -17.34
N CYS A 24 -17.82 -8.16 -16.53
CA CYS A 24 -19.14 -7.57 -16.72
C CYS A 24 -19.10 -6.02 -16.73
N GLN A 25 -18.37 -5.43 -15.79
CA GLN A 25 -18.20 -3.98 -15.68
C GLN A 25 -17.44 -3.41 -16.89
N HIS A 26 -16.40 -4.10 -17.37
CA HIS A 26 -15.67 -3.67 -18.57
C HIS A 26 -16.56 -3.65 -19.80
N GLU A 27 -17.28 -4.74 -20.02
CA GLU A 27 -18.01 -4.98 -21.27
C GLU A 27 -19.27 -4.11 -21.37
N SER A 28 -19.95 -3.83 -20.26
CA SER A 28 -21.26 -3.16 -20.31
C SER A 28 -21.58 -2.23 -19.14
N ASN A 29 -20.62 -1.94 -18.25
CA ASN A 29 -20.91 -1.46 -16.88
C ASN A 29 -21.87 -2.39 -16.12
N CYS A 30 -21.81 -3.67 -16.46
CA CYS A 30 -22.69 -4.72 -15.99
C CYS A 30 -24.19 -4.40 -16.14
N GLN A 31 -24.58 -4.02 -17.37
CA GLN A 31 -25.96 -3.71 -17.75
C GLN A 31 -26.36 -4.51 -19.00
N PRO A 32 -27.66 -4.83 -19.18
CA PRO A 32 -28.16 -5.47 -20.38
C PRO A 32 -28.28 -4.44 -21.50
N ILE A 33 -27.16 -4.16 -22.18
CA ILE A 33 -27.06 -3.08 -23.16
C ILE A 33 -27.52 -3.48 -24.58
N GLY A 34 -28.14 -4.65 -24.74
CA GLY A 34 -28.51 -5.18 -26.05
C GLY A 34 -27.28 -5.44 -26.93
N CYS A 35 -27.49 -5.52 -28.24
CA CYS A 35 -26.43 -5.80 -29.20
C CYS A 35 -25.83 -4.52 -29.79
N ARG A 36 -24.50 -4.48 -29.88
CA ARG A 36 -23.71 -3.39 -30.47
C ARG A 36 -22.76 -3.93 -31.52
N GLU A 37 -22.45 -3.12 -32.53
CA GLU A 37 -21.41 -3.46 -33.48
C GLU A 37 -20.04 -3.39 -32.81
N ASP A 38 -19.26 -4.46 -32.93
CA ASP A 38 -17.88 -4.57 -32.50
C ASP A 38 -17.05 -5.33 -33.55
N MET A 39 -16.14 -4.60 -34.19
CA MET A 39 -15.24 -5.12 -35.24
C MET A 39 -15.98 -5.92 -36.33
N GLY A 40 -17.09 -5.37 -36.86
CA GLY A 40 -17.83 -5.92 -37.99
C GLY A 40 -18.76 -7.10 -37.66
N SER A 41 -18.99 -7.38 -36.38
CA SER A 41 -20.02 -8.34 -35.92
C SER A 41 -20.71 -7.82 -34.66
N LEU A 42 -21.87 -8.38 -34.33
CA LEU A 42 -22.62 -7.97 -33.14
C LEU A 42 -22.09 -8.67 -31.87
N SER A 43 -21.96 -7.90 -30.79
CA SER A 43 -21.72 -8.34 -29.41
C SER A 43 -22.89 -7.92 -28.54
N CYS A 44 -23.40 -8.80 -27.68
CA CYS A 44 -24.66 -8.55 -26.97
C CYS A 44 -24.54 -8.61 -25.43
N GLY A 45 -25.32 -7.76 -24.78
CA GLY A 45 -25.66 -7.83 -23.35
C GLY A 45 -24.52 -7.65 -22.37
N TYR A 46 -24.67 -8.26 -21.18
CA TYR A 46 -23.85 -8.01 -20.00
C TYR A 46 -22.35 -8.22 -20.22
N PHE A 47 -21.99 -9.22 -21.01
CA PHE A 47 -20.62 -9.63 -21.27
C PHE A 47 -20.24 -9.49 -22.74
N GLN A 48 -20.98 -8.69 -23.52
CA GLN A 48 -20.74 -8.46 -24.95
C GLN A 48 -20.45 -9.77 -25.72
N ILE A 49 -21.27 -10.80 -25.50
CA ILE A 49 -21.09 -12.14 -26.08
C ILE A 49 -21.43 -12.10 -27.57
N LYS A 50 -20.58 -12.69 -28.43
CA LYS A 50 -20.83 -12.87 -29.87
C LYS A 50 -21.57 -14.19 -30.16
N LEU A 51 -22.28 -14.26 -31.28
CA LEU A 51 -23.04 -15.47 -31.66
C LEU A 51 -22.19 -16.77 -31.67
N PRO A 52 -20.96 -16.80 -32.22
CA PRO A 52 -20.13 -18.00 -32.16
C PRO A 52 -19.71 -18.39 -30.73
N TYR A 53 -19.49 -17.40 -29.86
CA TYR A 53 -19.20 -17.64 -28.45
C TYR A 53 -20.39 -18.33 -27.77
N TYR A 54 -21.61 -17.88 -28.05
CA TYR A 54 -22.84 -18.48 -27.51
C TYR A 54 -23.07 -19.91 -27.99
N GLN A 55 -22.83 -20.18 -29.27
CA GLN A 55 -22.87 -21.54 -29.81
C GLN A 55 -21.87 -22.44 -29.09
N ASP A 56 -20.66 -21.93 -28.87
CA ASP A 56 -19.61 -22.72 -28.25
C ASP A 56 -19.78 -22.96 -26.74
N CYS A 57 -20.49 -22.08 -26.05
CA CYS A 57 -20.83 -22.25 -24.65
C CYS A 57 -22.03 -23.19 -24.42
N GLY A 58 -22.56 -23.81 -25.48
CA GLY A 58 -23.62 -24.81 -25.42
C GLY A 58 -25.04 -24.27 -25.55
N GLU A 59 -25.21 -23.06 -26.10
CA GLU A 59 -26.51 -22.40 -26.31
C GLU A 59 -27.42 -22.40 -25.06
N PRO A 60 -26.92 -21.98 -23.87
CA PRO A 60 -27.70 -22.04 -22.64
C PRO A 60 -28.99 -21.22 -22.77
N GLY A 61 -30.08 -21.76 -22.22
CA GLY A 61 -31.38 -21.10 -22.19
C GLY A 61 -32.14 -21.08 -23.51
N LYS A 62 -31.62 -21.68 -24.60
CA LYS A 62 -32.34 -21.84 -25.87
C LYS A 62 -33.53 -22.78 -25.71
N GLN A 63 -34.67 -22.37 -26.26
CA GLN A 63 -35.93 -23.11 -26.21
C GLN A 63 -36.16 -23.94 -27.48
N ASP A 64 -37.00 -24.98 -27.37
CA ASP A 64 -37.37 -25.79 -28.53
C ASP A 64 -38.09 -24.93 -29.59
N GLY A 65 -37.58 -24.97 -30.82
CA GLY A 65 -38.10 -24.18 -31.94
C GLY A 65 -37.63 -22.72 -31.99
N GLU A 66 -36.85 -22.26 -31.00
CA GLU A 66 -36.23 -20.93 -31.01
C GLU A 66 -34.98 -20.92 -31.90
N SER A 67 -34.79 -19.84 -32.67
CA SER A 67 -33.56 -19.65 -33.43
C SER A 67 -32.37 -19.45 -32.48
N THR A 68 -31.18 -19.90 -32.86
CA THR A 68 -29.97 -19.63 -32.06
C THR A 68 -29.73 -18.13 -31.89
N GLU A 69 -30.06 -17.33 -32.90
CA GLU A 69 -29.84 -15.88 -32.85
C GLU A 69 -30.73 -15.20 -31.81
N ASP A 70 -32.00 -15.57 -31.72
CA ASP A 70 -32.93 -15.01 -30.72
C ASP A 70 -32.56 -15.48 -29.31
N ALA A 71 -32.22 -16.77 -29.17
CA ALA A 71 -31.76 -17.35 -27.92
C ALA A 71 -30.48 -16.67 -27.42
N TRP A 72 -29.53 -16.41 -28.31
CA TRP A 72 -28.27 -15.70 -28.02
C TRP A 72 -28.52 -14.30 -27.48
N LYS A 73 -29.33 -13.49 -28.19
CA LYS A 73 -29.62 -12.11 -27.78
C LYS A 73 -30.31 -12.09 -26.41
N ARG A 74 -31.35 -12.93 -26.25
CA ARG A 74 -32.10 -13.06 -24.99
C ARG A 74 -31.23 -13.54 -23.84
N CYS A 75 -30.39 -14.55 -24.07
CA CYS A 75 -29.48 -15.07 -23.03
C CYS A 75 -28.40 -14.05 -22.66
N SER A 76 -27.88 -13.29 -23.63
CA SER A 76 -26.83 -12.30 -23.37
C SER A 76 -27.32 -11.13 -22.52
N ASP A 77 -28.60 -10.75 -22.65
CA ASP A 77 -29.27 -9.73 -21.83
C ASP A 77 -29.86 -10.28 -20.52
N ASP A 78 -29.71 -11.58 -20.22
CA ASP A 78 -30.02 -12.17 -18.91
C ASP A 78 -28.70 -12.49 -18.18
N TYR A 79 -28.48 -11.85 -17.02
CA TYR A 79 -27.19 -11.94 -16.33
C TYR A 79 -26.78 -13.38 -16.02
N ASN A 80 -27.71 -14.21 -15.54
CA ASN A 80 -27.40 -15.59 -15.13
C ASN A 80 -27.15 -16.50 -16.33
N CYS A 81 -27.93 -16.34 -17.40
CA CYS A 81 -27.73 -17.07 -18.65
C CYS A 81 -26.40 -16.70 -19.30
N ALA A 82 -26.10 -15.40 -19.39
CA ALA A 82 -24.84 -14.90 -19.93
C ALA A 82 -23.64 -15.35 -19.08
N LEU A 83 -23.74 -15.31 -17.75
CA LEU A 83 -22.70 -15.82 -16.85
C LEU A 83 -22.46 -17.33 -17.05
N ASN A 84 -23.52 -18.13 -17.13
CA ASN A 84 -23.41 -19.56 -17.42
C ASN A 84 -22.72 -19.81 -18.77
N CYS A 85 -23.05 -19.00 -19.80
CA CYS A 85 -22.36 -19.06 -21.08
C CYS A 85 -20.86 -18.75 -20.97
N VAL A 86 -20.47 -17.68 -20.26
CA VAL A 86 -19.06 -17.36 -20.02
C VAL A 86 -18.32 -18.49 -19.30
N GLN A 87 -18.95 -19.07 -18.27
CA GLN A 87 -18.39 -20.19 -17.51
C GLN A 87 -18.22 -21.46 -18.36
N ASN A 88 -19.22 -21.82 -19.17
CA ASN A 88 -19.14 -22.98 -20.06
C ASN A 88 -18.08 -22.81 -21.15
N TYR A 89 -17.99 -21.61 -21.74
CA TYR A 89 -16.97 -21.29 -22.73
C TYR A 89 -15.57 -21.38 -22.13
N PHE A 90 -15.36 -20.83 -20.93
CA PHE A 90 -14.10 -20.96 -20.22
C PHE A 90 -13.77 -22.41 -19.88
N ALA A 91 -14.73 -23.18 -19.35
CA ALA A 91 -14.53 -24.59 -19.03
C ALA A 91 -14.12 -25.41 -20.27
N ARG A 92 -14.68 -25.09 -21.44
CA ARG A 92 -14.36 -25.72 -22.72
C ARG A 92 -12.95 -25.37 -23.21
N TYR A 93 -12.50 -24.13 -23.04
CA TYR A 93 -11.26 -23.63 -23.68
C TYR A 93 -10.08 -23.37 -22.75
N ARG A 94 -10.24 -23.45 -21.42
CA ARG A 94 -9.15 -23.20 -20.46
C ARG A 94 -7.89 -24.05 -20.68
N GLY A 95 -8.03 -25.24 -21.27
CA GLY A 95 -6.91 -26.11 -21.63
C GLY A 95 -5.88 -25.46 -22.58
N PHE A 96 -6.30 -24.50 -23.40
CA PHE A 96 -5.43 -23.75 -24.32
C PHE A 96 -4.50 -22.75 -23.60
N CYS A 97 -4.73 -22.51 -22.30
CA CYS A 97 -3.88 -21.67 -21.45
C CYS A 97 -2.89 -22.45 -20.58
N SER A 98 -2.88 -23.80 -20.64
CA SER A 98 -2.15 -24.64 -19.68
C SER A 98 -0.63 -24.42 -19.67
N ASN A 99 -0.05 -23.95 -20.77
CA ASN A 99 1.40 -23.77 -20.91
C ASN A 99 1.91 -22.40 -20.45
N TYR A 100 1.03 -21.49 -19.99
CA TYR A 100 1.39 -20.09 -19.71
C TYR A 100 1.51 -19.75 -18.22
N GLY A 101 1.09 -20.66 -17.32
CA GLY A 101 1.20 -20.45 -15.87
C GLY A 101 0.26 -19.37 -15.29
N TYR A 102 -0.70 -18.89 -16.06
CA TYR A 102 -1.65 -17.87 -15.64
C TYR A 102 -2.62 -18.37 -14.57
N GLY A 103 -3.04 -17.49 -13.65
CA GLY A 103 -4.10 -17.78 -12.69
C GLY A 103 -5.48 -17.86 -13.36
N GLU A 104 -6.48 -18.46 -12.70
CA GLU A 104 -7.80 -18.71 -13.29
C GLU A 104 -8.48 -17.44 -13.83
N CYS A 105 -8.40 -16.33 -13.10
CA CYS A 105 -8.99 -15.06 -13.55
C CYS A 105 -8.29 -14.47 -14.79
N GLU A 106 -6.97 -14.58 -14.87
CA GLU A 106 -6.23 -14.16 -16.06
C GLU A 106 -6.62 -15.02 -17.27
N GLN A 107 -6.67 -16.34 -17.09
CA GLN A 107 -7.09 -17.25 -18.16
C GLN A 107 -8.52 -16.94 -18.63
N LEU A 108 -9.45 -16.78 -17.70
CA LEU A 108 -10.85 -16.43 -17.98
C LEU A 108 -10.95 -15.11 -18.76
N SER A 109 -10.26 -14.07 -18.30
CA SER A 109 -10.28 -12.74 -18.92
C SER A 109 -9.73 -12.77 -20.34
N ARG A 110 -8.59 -13.44 -20.53
CA ARG A 110 -7.92 -13.52 -21.82
C ARG A 110 -8.71 -14.38 -22.80
N ILE A 111 -9.30 -15.49 -22.35
CA ILE A 111 -10.19 -16.33 -23.18
C ILE A 111 -11.47 -15.58 -23.55
N HIS A 112 -12.04 -14.79 -22.62
CA HIS A 112 -13.24 -14.00 -22.90
C HIS A 112 -13.00 -12.98 -24.02
N ASN A 113 -11.93 -12.18 -23.91
CA ASN A 113 -11.60 -11.13 -24.89
C ASN A 113 -10.94 -11.67 -26.18
N GLY A 114 -10.17 -12.75 -26.06
CA GLY A 114 -9.34 -13.27 -27.14
C GLY A 114 -9.86 -14.52 -27.83
N GLY A 115 -10.93 -15.13 -27.32
CA GLY A 115 -11.39 -16.46 -27.73
C GLY A 115 -10.42 -17.56 -27.31
N LEU A 116 -10.48 -18.71 -27.99
CA LEU A 116 -9.74 -19.92 -27.61
C LEU A 116 -8.21 -19.75 -27.54
N TYR A 117 -7.64 -18.80 -28.30
CA TYR A 117 -6.20 -18.47 -28.29
C TYR A 117 -5.89 -17.20 -27.50
N GLY A 118 -6.81 -16.73 -26.65
CA GLY A 118 -6.64 -15.47 -25.93
C GLY A 118 -5.41 -15.41 -25.03
N CYS A 119 -5.01 -16.53 -24.42
CA CYS A 119 -3.77 -16.62 -23.63
C CYS A 119 -2.48 -16.54 -24.45
N GLN A 120 -2.54 -16.78 -25.76
CA GLN A 120 -1.41 -16.65 -26.68
C GLN A 120 -1.26 -15.23 -27.25
N ALA A 121 -2.36 -14.50 -27.31
CA ALA A 121 -2.42 -13.24 -28.01
C ALA A 121 -1.99 -12.09 -27.10
N GLU A 122 -0.92 -11.37 -27.47
CA GLU A 122 -0.44 -10.21 -26.69
C GLU A 122 -1.49 -9.09 -26.58
N ARG A 123 -2.39 -8.96 -27.58
CA ARG A 123 -3.48 -7.98 -27.56
C ARG A 123 -4.41 -8.11 -26.33
N THR A 124 -4.49 -9.29 -25.72
CA THR A 124 -5.33 -9.51 -24.53
C THR A 124 -4.65 -9.05 -23.23
N ASN A 125 -3.37 -8.66 -23.26
CA ASN A 125 -2.67 -8.13 -22.08
C ASN A 125 -3.33 -6.85 -21.57
N VAL A 126 -3.72 -5.93 -22.46
CA VAL A 126 -4.37 -4.66 -22.09
C VAL A 126 -5.74 -4.91 -21.44
N TYR A 127 -6.49 -5.87 -21.98
CA TYR A 127 -7.76 -6.29 -21.41
C TYR A 127 -7.57 -6.92 -20.03
N TRP A 128 -6.59 -7.83 -19.90
CA TRP A 128 -6.24 -8.41 -18.61
C TRP A 128 -5.78 -7.37 -17.60
N ASP A 129 -4.95 -6.40 -18.00
CA ASP A 129 -4.51 -5.33 -17.11
C ASP A 129 -5.68 -4.54 -16.55
N TRP A 130 -6.68 -4.23 -17.39
CA TRP A 130 -7.91 -3.59 -16.94
C TRP A 130 -8.66 -4.49 -15.96
N VAL A 131 -8.90 -5.76 -16.29
CA VAL A 131 -9.65 -6.68 -15.43
C VAL A 131 -8.92 -6.91 -14.11
N ARG A 132 -7.61 -7.14 -14.13
CA ARG A 132 -6.75 -7.24 -12.94
C ARG A 132 -6.86 -6.01 -12.04
N ASN A 133 -6.91 -4.82 -12.62
CA ASN A 133 -7.06 -3.56 -11.90
C ASN A 133 -8.49 -3.33 -11.37
N CYS A 134 -9.51 -3.83 -12.08
CA CYS A 134 -10.90 -3.82 -11.61
C CYS A 134 -11.13 -4.83 -10.48
N CYS A 135 -10.59 -6.04 -10.64
CA CYS A 135 -10.68 -7.15 -9.67
C CYS A 135 -9.96 -6.84 -8.37
N GLY A 136 -9.38 -5.62 -8.28
CA GLY A 136 -8.77 -4.97 -7.15
C GLY A 136 -8.57 -5.98 -6.07
N SER A 137 -7.44 -6.70 -6.12
CA SER A 137 -7.12 -7.54 -4.99
C SER A 137 -7.11 -6.59 -3.81
N GLU A 138 -8.19 -6.61 -3.01
CA GLU A 138 -8.12 -6.12 -1.66
C GLU A 138 -6.94 -6.91 -1.14
N LEU A 139 -5.81 -6.23 -1.00
CA LEU A 139 -4.63 -6.82 -0.43
C LEU A 139 -5.16 -7.54 0.82
N PRO A 140 -5.13 -8.87 0.95
CA PRO A 140 -5.86 -9.47 2.05
C PRO A 140 -5.19 -9.06 3.36
N ASN A 141 -5.93 -9.03 4.47
CA ASN A 141 -5.23 -9.00 5.76
C ASN A 141 -4.65 -10.40 5.97
N ILE A 142 -3.41 -10.47 6.45
CA ILE A 142 -2.81 -11.75 6.83
C ILE A 142 -3.31 -12.17 8.22
N ASN A 143 -3.71 -13.44 8.37
CA ASN A 143 -4.08 -14.00 9.65
C ASN A 143 -2.82 -14.45 10.42
N VAL A 144 -2.44 -13.68 11.43
CA VAL A 144 -1.26 -13.93 12.28
C VAL A 144 -1.69 -13.89 13.74
N SER A 145 -1.30 -14.93 14.50
CA SER A 145 -1.58 -14.98 15.93
C SER A 145 -0.70 -13.96 16.69
N LYS A 146 -1.11 -13.58 17.91
CA LYS A 146 -0.32 -12.65 18.73
C LYS A 146 1.08 -13.20 19.06
N SER A 147 1.20 -14.51 19.32
CA SER A 147 2.47 -15.17 19.61
C SER A 147 3.36 -15.18 18.37
N GLU A 148 2.80 -15.54 17.22
CA GLU A 148 3.51 -15.55 15.94
C GLU A 148 4.02 -14.16 15.55
N LEU A 149 3.19 -13.12 15.69
CA LEU A 149 3.57 -11.73 15.42
C LEU A 149 4.73 -11.28 16.34
N LYS A 150 4.67 -11.64 17.63
CA LYS A 150 5.77 -11.39 18.57
C LYS A 150 7.05 -12.11 18.13
N THR A 151 6.95 -13.39 17.78
CA THR A 151 8.11 -14.20 17.35
C THR A 151 8.76 -13.62 16.10
N ILE A 152 8.00 -13.35 15.04
CA ILE A 152 8.58 -12.78 13.82
C ILE A 152 9.16 -11.39 14.07
N SER A 153 8.47 -10.51 14.80
CA SER A 153 9.01 -9.17 15.08
C SER A 153 10.32 -9.19 15.88
N SER A 154 10.47 -10.11 16.83
CA SER A 154 11.76 -10.35 17.50
C SER A 154 12.83 -10.83 16.53
N GLN A 155 12.50 -11.77 15.63
CA GLN A 155 13.44 -12.25 14.61
C GLN A 155 13.86 -11.13 13.65
N LEU A 156 12.93 -10.26 13.25
CA LEU A 156 13.23 -9.10 12.41
C LEU A 156 14.18 -8.14 13.12
N TRP A 157 14.03 -7.96 14.43
CA TRP A 157 15.01 -7.21 15.21
C TRP A 157 16.37 -7.87 15.08
N ASP A 158 16.54 -9.15 15.39
CA ASP A 158 17.84 -9.83 15.34
C ASP A 158 18.48 -9.86 13.94
N LEU A 159 17.66 -9.84 12.88
CA LEU A 159 18.09 -9.86 11.47
C LEU A 159 18.44 -8.47 10.89
N ASP A 160 18.24 -7.39 11.64
CA ASP A 160 18.68 -6.05 11.23
C ASP A 160 20.20 -5.91 11.40
N VAL A 161 20.93 -6.37 10.38
CA VAL A 161 22.40 -6.37 10.34
C VAL A 161 23.00 -4.97 10.11
N ASN A 162 22.20 -4.02 9.62
CA ASN A 162 22.66 -2.67 9.31
C ASN A 162 22.37 -1.65 10.40
N ARG A 163 21.56 -2.00 11.42
CA ARG A 163 21.37 -1.21 12.65
C ARG A 163 22.69 -0.68 13.24
N ALA A 164 22.58 0.46 13.92
CA ALA A 164 23.61 1.03 14.78
C ALA A 164 24.07 0.05 15.86
N GLY A 165 25.38 -0.12 16.00
CA GLY A 165 25.99 -0.85 17.10
C GLY A 165 26.02 -0.03 18.40
N SER A 166 26.46 -0.68 19.48
CA SER A 166 26.67 -0.01 20.76
C SER A 166 27.69 1.12 20.62
N GLY A 167 27.27 2.35 20.89
CA GLY A 167 28.13 3.55 20.83
C GLY A 167 28.13 4.27 19.47
N ASP A 168 27.49 3.71 18.43
CA ASP A 168 27.32 4.40 17.15
C ASP A 168 26.37 5.60 17.26
N ILE A 169 25.51 5.63 18.28
CA ILE A 169 24.58 6.73 18.53
C ILE A 169 24.63 7.09 20.01
N LYS A 170 24.62 8.39 20.31
CA LYS A 170 24.33 8.92 21.63
C LYS A 170 23.22 9.96 21.50
N ILE A 171 22.17 9.78 22.29
CA ILE A 171 21.09 10.75 22.40
C ILE A 171 21.20 11.50 23.73
N ASN A 172 20.89 12.79 23.71
CA ASN A 172 20.73 13.64 24.89
C ASN A 172 19.24 13.94 25.09
N LEU A 173 18.58 13.13 25.93
CA LEU A 173 17.14 13.27 26.19
C LEU A 173 16.79 14.60 26.87
N GLN A 174 17.68 15.16 27.69
CA GLN A 174 17.46 16.42 28.42
C GLN A 174 16.20 16.37 29.29
N GLY A 175 15.43 17.46 29.35
CA GLY A 175 14.23 17.58 30.17
C GLY A 175 12.99 16.95 29.52
N LYS A 176 12.07 16.52 30.38
CA LYS A 176 10.77 15.99 29.97
C LYS A 176 9.82 17.13 29.58
N THR A 177 9.20 17.06 28.42
CA THR A 177 8.22 18.04 27.94
C THR A 177 6.77 17.60 28.21
N PRO A 178 5.90 18.44 28.82
CA PRO A 178 4.52 18.08 29.09
C PRO A 178 3.68 18.00 27.81
N ARG A 179 2.86 16.95 27.68
CA ARG A 179 1.99 16.70 26.52
C ARG A 179 1.08 17.88 26.12
N ASN A 180 0.69 18.69 27.11
CA ASN A 180 -0.30 19.76 26.95
C ASN A 180 0.32 21.17 26.97
N ASN A 181 1.64 21.30 27.08
CA ASN A 181 2.33 22.58 27.08
C ASN A 181 3.37 22.64 25.94
N ASN A 182 3.77 23.84 25.54
CA ASN A 182 4.87 24.06 24.59
C ASN A 182 6.14 24.48 25.36
N GLU A 183 6.28 24.05 26.61
CA GLU A 183 7.47 24.32 27.42
C GLU A 183 8.70 23.69 26.78
N ASP A 184 9.78 24.44 26.84
CA ASP A 184 11.07 24.00 26.34
C ASP A 184 11.79 23.20 27.42
N GLY A 185 11.92 21.90 27.21
CA GLY A 185 12.66 21.01 28.10
C GLY A 185 14.08 20.75 27.63
N ALA A 186 14.52 21.35 26.53
CA ALA A 186 15.80 21.04 25.91
C ALA A 186 16.45 22.29 25.31
N ASP A 187 17.69 22.55 25.69
CA ASP A 187 18.51 23.64 25.15
C ASP A 187 19.53 23.15 24.11
N GLU A 188 19.75 21.83 24.03
CA GLU A 188 20.69 21.17 23.13
C GLU A 188 19.99 20.27 22.11
N LYS A 189 20.75 19.73 21.15
CA LYS A 189 20.27 18.74 20.18
C LYS A 189 19.89 17.42 20.85
N LEU A 190 18.93 16.69 20.28
CA LEU A 190 18.61 15.33 20.69
C LEU A 190 19.77 14.38 20.36
N PHE A 191 20.34 14.46 19.16
CA PHE A 191 21.49 13.63 18.79
C PHE A 191 22.79 14.36 19.14
N SER A 192 23.42 13.94 20.24
CA SER A 192 24.71 14.49 20.66
C SER A 192 25.88 13.85 19.91
N PHE A 193 25.68 12.64 19.37
CA PHE A 193 26.65 11.97 18.50
C PHE A 193 25.97 10.91 17.63
N VAL A 194 26.36 10.85 16.35
CA VAL A 194 26.10 9.73 15.44
C VAL A 194 27.42 9.41 14.73
N ASN A 195 27.80 8.14 14.70
CA ASN A 195 28.91 7.66 13.90
C ASN A 195 28.52 7.73 12.41
N GLU A 196 29.08 8.68 11.68
CA GLU A 196 28.70 8.90 10.27
C GLU A 196 29.10 7.74 9.35
N ASP A 197 30.03 6.86 9.75
CA ASP A 197 30.32 5.62 9.02
C ASP A 197 29.08 4.71 8.92
N LEU A 198 28.15 4.81 9.87
CA LEU A 198 26.85 4.14 9.80
C LEU A 198 26.05 4.61 8.57
N LEU A 199 26.08 5.91 8.30
CA LEU A 199 25.37 6.53 7.18
C LEU A 199 26.05 6.25 5.83
N GLN A 200 27.31 5.79 5.84
CA GLN A 200 28.02 5.34 4.65
C GLN A 200 27.66 3.92 4.22
N LYS A 201 26.96 3.14 5.06
CA LYS A 201 26.44 1.85 4.61
C LYS A 201 25.43 2.08 3.48
N GLU A 202 25.50 1.23 2.46
CA GLU A 202 24.74 1.35 1.21
C GLU A 202 23.24 1.60 1.42
N THR A 203 22.60 0.92 2.38
CA THR A 203 21.15 1.10 2.66
C THR A 203 20.81 2.51 3.13
N PHE A 204 21.66 3.12 3.97
CA PHE A 204 21.45 4.49 4.45
C PHE A 204 21.72 5.48 3.33
N GLN A 205 22.78 5.30 2.53
CA GLN A 205 23.06 6.16 1.39
C GLN A 205 21.89 6.17 0.38
N LYS A 206 21.35 5.00 0.02
CA LYS A 206 20.19 4.92 -0.88
C LYS A 206 18.93 5.52 -0.28
N THR A 207 18.73 5.40 1.03
CA THR A 207 17.60 6.04 1.72
C THR A 207 17.73 7.55 1.75
N ILE A 208 18.93 8.07 2.04
CA ILE A 208 19.21 9.51 2.09
C ILE A 208 19.06 10.14 0.70
N ALA A 209 19.49 9.44 -0.36
CA ALA A 209 19.27 9.87 -1.73
C ALA A 209 17.78 10.05 -2.06
N LEU A 210 16.87 9.31 -1.42
CA LEU A 210 15.44 9.53 -1.63
C LEU A 210 14.92 10.83 -1.01
N PHE A 211 15.61 11.42 -0.03
CA PHE A 211 15.03 12.49 0.80
C PHE A 211 14.82 13.81 0.05
N ASP A 212 15.63 14.12 -0.96
CA ASP A 212 15.55 15.38 -1.71
C ASP A 212 14.54 15.34 -2.87
N ASN A 213 13.98 14.16 -3.18
CA ASN A 213 12.86 13.99 -4.10
C ASN A 213 11.56 14.60 -3.57
N TYR A 214 11.44 14.75 -2.26
CA TYR A 214 10.22 15.16 -1.59
C TYR A 214 10.30 16.61 -1.10
N GLN A 215 9.18 17.32 -1.23
CA GLN A 215 9.04 18.68 -0.74
C GLN A 215 8.17 18.69 0.52
N PRO A 216 8.69 19.09 1.69
CA PRO A 216 7.90 19.05 2.91
C PRO A 216 6.64 19.92 2.89
N ASN A 217 6.58 20.97 2.07
CA ASN A 217 5.41 21.84 2.00
C ASN A 217 4.30 21.23 1.14
N LEU A 218 3.18 20.88 1.76
CA LEU A 218 1.99 20.39 1.08
C LEU A 218 1.56 21.33 -0.07
N ARG A 219 1.12 20.75 -1.20
CA ARG A 219 0.62 21.44 -2.42
C ARG A 219 1.67 22.03 -3.38
N GLN A 220 2.93 21.63 -3.25
CA GLN A 220 3.90 21.78 -4.34
C GLN A 220 4.01 20.44 -5.06
N GLU A 221 4.09 20.44 -6.39
CA GLU A 221 4.27 19.19 -7.13
C GLU A 221 5.60 18.54 -6.73
N GLU A 222 5.52 17.30 -6.29
CA GLU A 222 6.70 16.46 -6.09
C GLU A 222 7.40 16.22 -7.44
N ARG A 223 8.71 16.00 -7.41
CA ARG A 223 9.43 15.61 -8.63
C ARG A 223 9.00 14.19 -9.03
N ASP A 224 8.34 14.05 -10.17
CA ASP A 224 8.11 12.74 -10.83
C ASP A 224 9.16 12.47 -11.91
N THR A 225 10.41 12.78 -11.61
CA THR A 225 11.51 12.66 -12.57
C THR A 225 11.94 11.21 -12.73
N ASP A 226 12.55 10.90 -13.87
CA ASP A 226 13.17 9.58 -14.10
C ASP A 226 14.28 9.29 -13.08
N GLU A 227 14.94 10.33 -12.59
CA GLU A 227 15.93 10.24 -11.51
C GLU A 227 15.30 9.77 -10.20
N ALA A 228 14.19 10.37 -9.76
CA ALA A 228 13.47 9.93 -8.56
C ALA A 228 13.00 8.47 -8.69
N LYS A 229 12.51 8.08 -9.87
CA LYS A 229 12.10 6.69 -10.14
C LYS A 229 13.28 5.71 -10.04
N ARG A 230 14.44 6.10 -10.57
CA ARG A 230 15.70 5.32 -10.49
C ARG A 230 16.19 5.19 -9.06
N GLU A 231 16.18 6.26 -8.27
CA GLU A 231 16.60 6.20 -6.87
C GLU A 231 15.70 5.29 -6.04
N ILE A 232 14.40 5.27 -6.30
CA ILE A 232 13.48 4.30 -5.70
C ILE A 232 13.88 2.88 -6.09
N ASP A 233 14.21 2.63 -7.36
CA ASP A 233 14.64 1.29 -7.80
C ASP A 233 15.95 0.85 -7.16
N GLU A 234 16.94 1.74 -7.08
CA GLU A 234 18.23 1.47 -6.44
C GLU A 234 18.07 1.23 -4.94
N PHE A 235 17.21 1.98 -4.26
CA PHE A 235 16.86 1.72 -2.86
C PHE A 235 16.25 0.32 -2.69
N LEU A 236 15.25 -0.02 -3.51
CA LEU A 236 14.59 -1.32 -3.45
C LEU A 236 15.53 -2.49 -3.77
N ASP A 237 16.44 -2.32 -4.73
CA ASP A 237 17.48 -3.32 -5.06
C ASP A 237 18.35 -3.65 -3.85
N VAL A 238 18.69 -2.63 -3.06
CA VAL A 238 19.49 -2.80 -1.86
C VAL A 238 18.67 -3.42 -0.73
N ILE A 239 17.54 -2.84 -0.36
CA ILE A 239 16.82 -3.26 0.85
C ILE A 239 16.18 -4.64 0.73
N LEU A 240 15.66 -5.01 -0.45
CA LEU A 240 14.95 -6.28 -0.64
C LEU A 240 15.87 -7.51 -0.61
N THR A 241 17.19 -7.30 -0.69
CA THR A 241 18.18 -8.38 -0.52
C THR A 241 18.58 -8.62 0.94
N LYS A 242 18.19 -7.73 1.87
CA LYS A 242 18.63 -7.80 3.26
C LYS A 242 17.86 -8.87 4.04
N PRO A 243 18.49 -9.53 5.03
CA PRO A 243 17.87 -10.65 5.76
C PRO A 243 16.52 -10.33 6.38
N VAL A 244 16.32 -9.11 6.85
CA VAL A 244 15.06 -8.66 7.47
C VAL A 244 13.89 -8.68 6.48
N LEU A 245 14.07 -8.21 5.24
CA LEU A 245 13.01 -8.20 4.23
C LEU A 245 12.83 -9.56 3.58
N LEU A 246 13.91 -10.34 3.42
CA LEU A 246 13.81 -11.75 3.01
C LEU A 246 12.97 -12.56 4.02
N LYS A 247 13.14 -12.30 5.33
CA LYS A 247 12.32 -12.95 6.36
C LYS A 247 10.84 -12.60 6.27
N VAL A 248 10.50 -11.34 5.96
CA VAL A 248 9.11 -10.93 5.71
C VAL A 248 8.56 -11.61 4.45
N PHE A 249 9.34 -11.64 3.37
CA PHE A 249 8.96 -12.33 2.14
C PHE A 249 8.65 -13.81 2.40
N ASP A 250 9.57 -14.54 3.04
CA ASP A 250 9.40 -15.97 3.33
C ASP A 250 8.18 -16.23 4.21
N PHE A 251 7.97 -15.39 5.22
CA PHE A 251 6.80 -15.49 6.10
C PHE A 251 5.48 -15.28 5.36
N LEU A 252 5.39 -14.25 4.51
CA LEU A 252 4.19 -13.98 3.72
C LEU A 252 3.95 -15.09 2.68
N LYS A 253 5.02 -15.62 2.09
CA LYS A 253 4.96 -16.73 1.13
C LYS A 253 4.48 -18.03 1.78
N GLU A 254 5.00 -18.38 2.95
CA GLU A 254 4.55 -19.54 3.75
C GLU A 254 3.05 -19.43 4.08
N LYS A 255 2.58 -18.20 4.29
CA LYS A 255 1.17 -17.88 4.56
C LYS A 255 0.29 -17.83 3.31
N GLY A 256 0.84 -18.10 2.13
CA GLY A 256 0.14 -18.05 0.85
C GLY A 256 -0.37 -16.65 0.48
N HIS A 257 0.25 -15.60 1.02
CA HIS A 257 -0.23 -14.24 0.85
C HIS A 257 0.20 -13.67 -0.52
N PRO A 258 -0.72 -13.07 -1.31
CA PRO A 258 -0.43 -12.64 -2.69
C PRO A 258 0.65 -11.54 -2.77
N PHE A 259 0.85 -10.76 -1.71
CA PHE A 259 1.93 -9.77 -1.59
C PHE A 259 3.33 -10.37 -1.79
N ALA A 260 3.51 -11.69 -1.63
CA ALA A 260 4.79 -12.38 -1.73
C ALA A 260 4.69 -13.67 -2.56
N SER A 261 3.86 -13.68 -3.62
CA SER A 261 3.73 -14.84 -4.51
C SER A 261 5.05 -15.18 -5.24
N SER A 262 5.82 -14.15 -5.59
CA SER A 262 7.19 -14.22 -6.11
C SER A 262 8.03 -13.05 -5.58
N LYS A 263 9.37 -13.09 -5.78
CA LYS A 263 10.24 -11.99 -5.38
C LYS A 263 9.95 -10.72 -6.20
N GLU A 264 9.59 -10.90 -7.46
CA GLU A 264 9.20 -9.85 -8.39
C GLU A 264 7.89 -9.19 -7.93
N GLU A 265 6.90 -9.99 -7.53
CA GLU A 265 5.65 -9.48 -6.97
C GLU A 265 5.89 -8.76 -5.63
N PHE A 266 6.72 -9.33 -4.76
CA PHE A 266 7.07 -8.70 -3.49
C PHE A 266 7.72 -7.33 -3.70
N ARG A 267 8.65 -7.21 -4.66
CA ARG A 267 9.22 -5.93 -5.06
C ARG A 267 8.15 -4.96 -5.55
N ALA A 268 7.31 -5.39 -6.49
CA ALA A 268 6.26 -4.55 -7.07
C ALA A 268 5.28 -4.05 -6.00
N GLN A 269 4.91 -4.91 -5.05
CA GLN A 269 4.00 -4.61 -3.96
C GLN A 269 4.61 -3.70 -2.91
N ILE A 270 5.88 -3.88 -2.53
CA ILE A 270 6.61 -2.94 -1.67
C ILE A 270 6.71 -1.57 -2.36
N ARG A 271 7.06 -1.55 -3.65
CA ARG A 271 7.12 -0.30 -4.44
C ARG A 271 5.79 0.43 -4.42
N LYS A 272 4.70 -0.28 -4.73
CA LYS A 272 3.34 0.28 -4.75
C LYS A 272 2.90 0.77 -3.36
N LEU A 273 3.14 -0.02 -2.31
CA LEU A 273 2.69 0.28 -0.96
C LEU A 273 3.39 1.52 -0.37
N TRP A 274 4.69 1.66 -0.62
CA TRP A 274 5.52 2.73 -0.03
C TRP A 274 5.62 3.99 -0.88
N PHE A 275 5.72 3.82 -2.20
CA PHE A 275 5.99 4.91 -3.15
C PHE A 275 4.80 5.20 -4.08
N GLY A 276 3.73 4.41 -4.00
CA GLY A 276 2.50 4.70 -4.72
C GLY A 276 1.88 6.01 -4.24
N ARG A 277 1.61 6.92 -5.17
CA ARG A 277 1.04 8.23 -4.86
C ARG A 277 -0.48 8.18 -4.72
N PHE A 278 -1.00 8.89 -3.74
CA PHE A 278 -2.43 9.10 -3.52
C PHE A 278 -2.71 10.56 -3.16
N SER A 279 -3.98 10.96 -3.15
CA SER A 279 -4.41 12.32 -2.81
C SER A 279 -5.23 12.29 -1.53
N ARG A 280 -4.85 13.09 -0.52
CA ARG A 280 -5.66 13.30 0.69
C ARG A 280 -6.74 14.38 0.51
N SER A 281 -6.81 15.04 -0.66
CA SER A 281 -7.78 16.09 -0.94
C SER A 281 -9.14 15.51 -1.36
N LYS A 282 -10.20 15.88 -0.62
CA LYS A 282 -11.61 15.56 -0.99
C LYS A 282 -12.22 16.56 -2.00
N SER A 283 -11.47 17.56 -2.44
CA SER A 283 -12.03 18.68 -3.21
C SER A 283 -11.85 18.46 -4.72
N ALA A 284 -12.95 18.22 -5.42
CA ALA A 284 -13.03 18.12 -6.89
C ALA A 284 -12.66 19.42 -7.64
N LYS A 285 -12.34 20.52 -6.93
CA LYS A 285 -12.05 21.83 -7.53
C LYS A 285 -10.58 22.04 -7.93
N ASN A 286 -9.68 21.24 -7.38
CA ASN A 286 -8.31 21.16 -7.86
C ASN A 286 -8.18 19.75 -8.42
N ASN A 287 -7.78 19.59 -9.69
CA ASN A 287 -7.42 18.28 -10.26
C ASN A 287 -6.79 17.41 -9.17
N HIS A 288 -7.28 16.20 -8.95
CA HIS A 288 -6.84 15.26 -7.91
C HIS A 288 -5.31 15.07 -7.92
N ILE A 289 -4.54 16.02 -7.36
CA ILE A 289 -3.09 15.93 -7.32
C ILE A 289 -2.81 14.78 -6.36
N LYS A 290 -2.33 13.67 -6.89
CA LYS A 290 -1.78 12.55 -6.13
C LYS A 290 -0.42 13.04 -5.62
N ASP A 291 -0.43 13.77 -4.51
CA ASP A 291 0.69 14.56 -4.02
C ASP A 291 1.37 13.95 -2.79
N THR A 292 0.99 12.74 -2.38
CA THR A 292 1.61 12.11 -1.23
C THR A 292 1.81 10.61 -1.35
N SER A 293 2.78 10.09 -0.59
CA SER A 293 3.07 8.66 -0.47
C SER A 293 3.27 8.25 1.00
N ALA A 294 3.26 6.94 1.24
CA ALA A 294 3.55 6.40 2.56
C ALA A 294 4.98 6.69 3.01
N PHE A 295 5.95 6.63 2.08
CA PHE A 295 7.34 6.98 2.34
C PHE A 295 7.49 8.45 2.70
N GLU A 296 6.89 9.35 1.92
CA GLU A 296 6.89 10.79 2.23
C GLU A 296 6.35 11.05 3.63
N HIS A 297 5.14 10.56 3.94
CA HIS A 297 4.54 10.78 5.24
C HIS A 297 5.36 10.17 6.39
N THR A 298 5.84 8.95 6.24
CA THR A 298 6.49 8.21 7.33
C THR A 298 7.95 8.64 7.53
N PHE A 299 8.73 8.73 6.46
CA PHE A 299 10.17 9.00 6.53
C PHE A 299 10.49 10.49 6.43
N ILE A 300 9.85 11.23 5.51
CA ILE A 300 10.21 12.63 5.21
C ILE A 300 9.54 13.62 6.16
N GLY A 301 8.23 13.44 6.36
CA GLY A 301 7.37 14.40 7.06
C GLY A 301 6.83 15.51 6.19
N GLU A 302 5.66 16.01 6.61
CA GLU A 302 4.90 17.03 5.90
C GLU A 302 4.69 18.26 6.81
N LEU A 303 4.83 19.44 6.23
CA LEU A 303 4.58 20.74 6.84
C LEU A 303 3.21 21.27 6.45
N ASN A 304 2.37 21.51 7.46
CA ASN A 304 1.17 22.34 7.37
C ASN A 304 1.42 23.63 8.17
N ARG A 305 0.65 24.71 7.93
CA ARG A 305 0.79 26.09 8.46
C ARG A 305 1.30 26.24 9.91
N ARG A 306 1.03 25.29 10.82
CA ARG A 306 1.54 25.31 12.21
C ARG A 306 2.03 23.97 12.75
N ARG A 307 2.06 22.91 11.94
CA ARG A 307 2.28 21.55 12.44
C ARG A 307 3.18 20.75 11.50
N VAL A 308 3.99 19.89 12.09
CA VAL A 308 4.65 18.77 11.41
C VAL A 308 3.74 17.53 11.51
N SER A 309 3.39 16.96 10.37
CA SER A 309 2.71 15.68 10.22
C SER A 309 3.74 14.63 9.76
N GLY A 310 3.58 13.37 10.18
CA GLY A 310 4.57 12.35 9.78
C GLY A 310 5.96 12.60 10.38
N MET A 311 7.04 12.22 9.69
CA MET A 311 8.43 12.25 10.17
C MET A 311 8.64 11.37 11.41
N HIS A 312 8.82 10.09 11.14
CA HIS A 312 8.98 9.02 12.11
C HIS A 312 10.28 8.22 11.87
N ASN A 313 11.24 8.80 11.15
CA ASN A 313 12.55 8.20 10.86
C ASN A 313 13.68 9.02 11.51
N TRP A 314 14.56 8.34 12.25
CA TRP A 314 15.64 9.00 12.98
C TRP A 314 16.73 9.59 12.08
N VAL A 315 17.03 8.95 10.94
CA VAL A 315 18.05 9.44 10.00
C VAL A 315 17.61 10.78 9.44
N ARG A 316 16.36 10.87 8.99
CA ARG A 316 15.79 12.13 8.53
C ARG A 316 15.84 13.20 9.61
N TYR A 317 15.41 12.88 10.83
CA TYR A 317 15.46 13.81 11.95
C TYR A 317 16.90 14.29 12.24
N TYR A 318 17.86 13.38 12.34
CA TYR A 318 19.27 13.68 12.59
C TYR A 318 19.85 14.63 11.54
N LEU A 319 19.60 14.37 10.25
CA LEU A 319 20.10 15.23 9.17
C LEU A 319 19.48 16.63 9.24
N LEU A 320 18.18 16.74 9.53
CA LEU A 320 17.52 18.03 9.69
C LEU A 320 17.99 18.78 10.95
N GLU A 321 18.30 18.07 12.04
CA GLU A 321 18.86 18.63 13.27
C GLU A 321 20.29 19.18 13.06
N ASN A 322 20.99 18.69 12.06
CA ASN A 322 22.34 19.14 11.71
C ASN A 322 22.40 20.07 10.50
N ASP A 323 21.27 20.45 9.91
CA ASP A 323 21.18 21.48 8.89
C ASP A 323 20.58 22.78 9.48
N GLU A 324 21.40 23.82 9.58
CA GLU A 324 20.99 25.12 10.11
C GLU A 324 19.83 25.76 9.30
N ASN A 325 19.68 25.41 8.02
CA ASN A 325 18.58 25.90 7.16
C ASN A 325 17.25 25.24 7.50
N GLU A 326 17.28 24.10 8.18
CA GLU A 326 16.09 23.32 8.56
C GLU A 326 15.53 23.77 9.91
N GLN A 327 16.38 24.31 10.79
CA GLN A 327 15.96 24.90 12.07
C GLN A 327 15.09 23.93 12.89
N ILE A 328 15.55 22.69 13.02
CA ILE A 328 15.02 21.78 14.02
C ILE A 328 15.40 22.29 15.40
N ASP A 329 14.41 22.32 16.27
CA ASP A 329 14.51 22.83 17.62
C ASP A 329 13.82 21.83 18.53
N TYR A 330 14.64 20.94 19.09
CA TYR A 330 14.23 19.87 20.00
C TYR A 330 13.74 20.47 21.31
N ARG A 331 12.54 20.09 21.76
CA ARG A 331 11.85 20.67 22.93
C ARG A 331 11.80 19.75 24.14
N GLY A 332 12.49 18.61 24.10
CA GLY A 332 12.49 17.61 25.15
C GLY A 332 11.73 16.33 24.80
N TYR A 333 11.94 15.31 25.63
CA TYR A 333 11.35 13.99 25.46
C TYR A 333 10.05 13.87 26.26
N TYR A 334 9.17 12.98 25.82
CA TYR A 334 7.97 12.58 26.55
C TYR A 334 8.12 11.15 27.08
N LEU A 335 8.60 10.22 26.26
CA LEU A 335 8.87 8.83 26.62
C LEU A 335 10.10 8.34 25.87
N SER A 336 10.85 7.43 26.49
CA SER A 336 11.91 6.67 25.83
C SER A 336 11.79 5.20 26.20
N MET A 337 12.04 4.29 25.27
CA MET A 337 12.07 2.85 25.53
C MET A 337 13.44 2.31 25.13
N LYS A 338 14.28 1.99 26.13
CA LYS A 338 15.68 1.56 25.94
C LYS A 338 16.51 2.46 25.02
N GLU A 339 16.09 3.71 24.78
CA GLU A 339 16.64 4.59 23.75
C GLU A 339 16.47 4.09 22.30
N ASP A 340 16.03 2.85 22.08
CA ASP A 340 15.64 2.28 20.78
C ASP A 340 14.40 2.97 20.17
N ILE A 341 13.57 3.58 21.01
CA ILE A 341 12.43 4.41 20.60
C ILE A 341 12.38 5.64 21.48
N VAL A 342 12.26 6.80 20.85
CA VAL A 342 12.03 8.07 21.54
C VAL A 342 10.73 8.68 21.08
N VAL A 343 10.00 9.28 22.02
CA VAL A 343 8.82 10.11 21.76
C VAL A 343 9.16 11.51 22.19
N VAL A 344 9.27 12.42 21.23
CA VAL A 344 9.80 13.76 21.43
C VAL A 344 8.86 14.86 20.97
N SER A 345 9.14 16.08 21.42
CA SER A 345 8.53 17.32 20.92
C SER A 345 9.61 18.15 20.22
N TYR A 346 9.28 18.80 19.11
CA TYR A 346 10.20 19.69 18.42
C TYR A 346 9.49 20.67 17.50
N LYS A 347 10.18 21.73 17.11
CA LYS A 347 9.82 22.59 15.97
C LYS A 347 10.67 22.25 14.75
N TRP A 348 10.11 22.46 13.57
CA TRP A 348 10.81 22.40 12.29
C TRP A 348 10.57 23.72 11.54
N LYS A 349 11.59 24.22 10.82
CA LYS A 349 11.61 25.55 10.18
C LYS A 349 11.27 26.67 11.17
N GLY A 350 11.67 26.50 12.44
CA GLY A 350 11.44 27.44 13.55
C GLY A 350 9.99 27.68 13.97
N LYS A 351 8.98 27.19 13.23
CA LYS A 351 7.57 27.56 13.44
C LYS A 351 6.58 26.40 13.44
N ASN A 352 6.91 25.28 12.79
CA ASN A 352 6.00 24.16 12.64
C ASN A 352 6.21 23.18 13.79
N MET A 353 5.19 22.98 14.62
CA MET A 353 5.33 22.19 15.84
C MET A 353 4.98 20.70 15.61
N LYS A 354 5.82 19.79 16.08
CA LYS A 354 5.45 18.40 16.38
C LYS A 354 5.37 18.23 17.89
N LYS A 355 4.16 18.24 18.44
CA LYS A 355 3.96 18.10 19.90
C LYS A 355 4.34 16.73 20.44
N ILE A 356 4.11 15.69 19.65
CA ILE A 356 4.38 14.30 20.01
C ILE A 356 4.79 13.56 18.75
N GLY A 357 6.02 13.07 18.72
CA GLY A 357 6.57 12.27 17.63
C GLY A 357 7.39 11.11 18.13
N GLY A 358 6.90 9.90 17.89
CA GLY A 358 7.63 8.67 18.17
C GLY A 358 8.41 8.18 16.95
N PHE A 359 9.68 7.82 17.10
CA PHE A 359 10.45 7.13 16.06
C PHE A 359 11.42 6.13 16.67
N PHE A 360 11.78 5.11 15.88
CA PHE A 360 12.88 4.21 16.21
C PHE A 360 14.20 4.95 16.12
N VAL A 361 15.18 4.58 16.95
CA VAL A 361 16.55 5.11 16.91
C VAL A 361 17.50 3.97 16.55
N GLY A 362 18.41 4.22 15.61
CA GLY A 362 19.47 3.29 15.24
C GLY A 362 19.05 2.09 14.40
N THR A 363 17.76 1.93 14.10
CA THR A 363 17.27 0.91 13.15
C THR A 363 17.70 1.21 11.72
N SER A 364 17.87 0.18 10.90
CA SER A 364 18.07 0.38 9.45
C SER A 364 16.76 0.72 8.72
N PRO A 365 16.85 1.35 7.54
CA PRO A 365 15.69 1.62 6.69
C PRO A 365 14.91 0.34 6.32
N GLU A 366 15.61 -0.75 6.01
CA GLU A 366 14.99 -2.04 5.67
C GLU A 366 14.25 -2.67 6.86
N TYR A 367 14.72 -2.46 8.10
CA TYR A 367 13.99 -2.89 9.29
C TYR A 367 12.67 -2.15 9.43
N GLU A 368 12.69 -0.82 9.32
CA GLU A 368 11.49 0.00 9.41
C GLU A 368 10.48 -0.38 8.31
N ILE A 369 10.92 -0.48 7.04
CA ILE A 369 10.07 -0.95 5.94
C ILE A 369 9.49 -2.34 6.22
N ALA A 370 10.30 -3.27 6.76
CA ALA A 370 9.85 -4.63 7.07
C ALA A 370 8.77 -4.66 8.17
N VAL A 371 9.02 -4.07 9.34
CA VAL A 371 8.07 -4.13 10.47
C VAL A 371 6.80 -3.34 10.20
N TYR A 372 6.92 -2.19 9.53
CA TYR A 372 5.77 -1.38 9.14
C TYR A 372 4.92 -2.10 8.09
N THR A 373 5.53 -2.70 7.06
CA THR A 373 4.79 -3.48 6.04
C THR A 373 4.07 -4.66 6.68
N LEU A 374 4.78 -5.46 7.49
CA LEU A 374 4.19 -6.61 8.18
C LEU A 374 2.99 -6.18 9.03
N CYS A 375 3.14 -5.13 9.84
CA CYS A 375 2.04 -4.66 10.69
C CYS A 375 0.85 -4.14 9.89
N PHE A 376 1.11 -3.43 8.80
CA PHE A 376 0.05 -2.96 7.91
C PHE A 376 -0.74 -4.12 7.30
N LEU A 377 -0.07 -5.19 6.89
CA LEU A 377 -0.73 -6.40 6.36
C LEU A 377 -1.51 -7.16 7.42
N VAL A 378 -1.04 -7.22 8.67
CA VAL A 378 -1.72 -7.96 9.76
C VAL A 378 -2.96 -7.22 10.28
N LYS A 379 -2.85 -5.90 10.47
CA LYS A 379 -3.91 -5.05 11.02
C LYS A 379 -3.91 -3.70 10.33
N ARG A 380 -4.88 -3.45 9.44
CA ARG A 380 -5.13 -2.12 8.85
C ARG A 380 -6.04 -1.28 9.74
N GLY A 381 -5.68 -0.01 9.98
CA GLY A 381 -6.51 0.92 10.74
C GLY A 381 -6.61 0.59 12.23
N LYS A 382 -5.72 -0.28 12.74
CA LYS A 382 -5.72 -0.77 14.12
C LYS A 382 -4.30 -0.89 14.65
N SER A 383 -4.18 -0.93 15.97
CA SER A 383 -2.91 -1.18 16.66
C SER A 383 -2.34 -2.57 16.34
N CYS A 384 -1.07 -2.62 15.97
CA CYS A 384 -0.30 -3.84 15.75
C CYS A 384 0.76 -3.97 16.85
N ALA A 385 0.68 -5.02 17.68
CA ALA A 385 1.57 -5.21 18.81
C ALA A 385 2.75 -6.12 18.43
N ILE A 386 3.95 -5.57 18.47
CA ILE A 386 5.22 -6.23 18.11
C ILE A 386 6.19 -6.23 19.30
N THR A 387 7.30 -6.93 19.15
CA THR A 387 8.42 -6.94 20.07
C THR A 387 9.64 -6.31 19.40
N VAL A 388 10.29 -5.37 20.10
CA VAL A 388 11.49 -4.66 19.64
C VAL A 388 12.51 -4.72 20.76
N ASN A 389 13.68 -5.30 20.52
CA ASN A 389 14.72 -5.51 21.53
C ASN A 389 14.20 -6.13 22.85
N GLY A 390 13.30 -7.13 22.74
CA GLY A 390 12.65 -7.79 23.87
C GLY A 390 11.53 -6.99 24.55
N CYS A 391 11.17 -5.82 24.05
CA CYS A 391 10.19 -4.92 24.65
C CYS A 391 8.92 -4.80 23.80
N PRO A 392 7.72 -4.77 24.40
CA PRO A 392 6.47 -4.66 23.66
C PRO A 392 6.26 -3.25 23.12
N VAL A 393 6.04 -3.15 21.81
CA VAL A 393 5.79 -1.89 21.10
C VAL A 393 4.49 -2.00 20.33
N THR A 394 3.72 -0.91 20.27
CA THR A 394 2.54 -0.84 19.41
C THR A 394 2.84 0.02 18.20
N LEU A 395 2.71 -0.53 17.00
CA LEU A 395 2.64 0.25 15.78
C LEU A 395 1.19 0.68 15.53
N ILE A 396 0.98 1.97 15.31
CA ILE A 396 -0.30 2.51 14.84
C ILE A 396 -0.29 2.45 13.33
N THR A 397 -1.33 1.88 12.72
CA THR A 397 -1.46 1.82 11.27
C THR A 397 -2.78 2.46 10.86
N HIS A 398 -2.74 3.26 9.79
CA HIS A 398 -3.92 3.79 9.13
C HIS A 398 -3.82 3.49 7.64
N ALA A 399 -4.93 3.10 7.03
CA ALA A 399 -5.01 2.80 5.61
C ALA A 399 -5.76 3.94 4.90
N TRP A 400 -5.22 4.38 3.77
CA TRP A 400 -5.91 5.24 2.83
C TRP A 400 -6.47 4.37 1.70
N ARG A 401 -7.74 4.57 1.37
CA ARG A 401 -8.38 3.91 0.23
C ARG A 401 -8.71 4.98 -0.79
N GLN A 402 -8.19 4.82 -1.99
CA GLN A 402 -8.49 5.67 -3.12
C GLN A 402 -8.59 4.82 -4.37
N GLU A 403 -9.70 5.00 -5.10
CA GLU A 403 -10.04 4.12 -6.23
C GLU A 403 -9.99 2.66 -5.74
N ASN A 404 -9.22 1.81 -6.42
CA ASN A 404 -9.11 0.38 -6.11
C ASN A 404 -7.85 0.05 -5.28
N ASP A 405 -7.09 1.08 -4.86
CA ASP A 405 -5.82 0.91 -4.17
C ASP A 405 -5.92 1.16 -2.66
N ILE A 406 -5.08 0.44 -1.93
CA ILE A 406 -4.90 0.59 -0.48
C ILE A 406 -3.46 1.04 -0.23
N PHE A 407 -3.32 2.21 0.38
CA PHE A 407 -2.03 2.80 0.74
C PHE A 407 -1.89 2.85 2.26
N ILE A 408 -0.64 2.94 2.74
CA ILE A 408 -0.38 3.33 4.12
C ILE A 408 -0.60 4.83 4.23
N ASP A 409 -1.59 5.23 5.04
CA ASP A 409 -1.85 6.65 5.31
C ASP A 409 -0.90 7.17 6.39
N HIS A 410 -0.85 6.46 7.53
CA HIS A 410 0.02 6.76 8.66
C HIS A 410 0.55 5.45 9.24
N ILE A 411 1.84 5.37 9.55
CA ILE A 411 2.41 4.29 10.34
C ILE A 411 3.54 4.80 11.22
N TYR A 412 3.51 4.46 12.52
CA TYR A 412 4.52 4.92 13.48
C TYR A 412 4.50 4.14 14.80
N PRO A 413 5.61 4.11 15.55
CA PRO A 413 5.66 3.48 16.85
C PRO A 413 4.97 4.34 17.92
N LYS A 414 4.27 3.65 18.83
CA LYS A 414 3.66 4.20 20.03
C LYS A 414 4.02 3.34 21.22
N ILE A 415 4.64 3.97 22.22
CA ILE A 415 4.89 3.42 23.55
C ILE A 415 3.96 4.12 24.56
N TYR A 416 3.73 3.48 25.71
CA TYR A 416 2.80 3.94 26.75
C TYR A 416 3.57 4.18 28.06
N GLU A 417 3.20 5.19 28.84
CA GLU A 417 3.87 5.56 30.11
C GLU A 417 4.08 4.39 31.09
N ASN A 418 3.10 3.47 31.16
CA ASN A 418 3.16 2.27 32.01
C ASN A 418 3.57 1.01 31.22
N GLY A 419 4.19 1.20 30.07
CA GLY A 419 4.68 0.12 29.21
C GLY A 419 5.95 -0.52 29.77
N GLN A 420 6.13 -1.81 29.51
CA GLN A 420 7.38 -2.49 29.85
C GLN A 420 8.56 -1.88 29.07
N CYS A 421 9.71 -1.74 29.73
CA CYS A 421 10.94 -1.14 29.20
C CYS A 421 10.92 0.38 28.96
N VAL A 422 9.86 1.08 29.38
CA VAL A 422 9.75 2.53 29.21
C VAL A 422 10.44 3.24 30.36
N ASN A 423 11.39 4.11 30.00
CA ASN A 423 11.97 5.10 30.90
C ASN A 423 11.07 6.33 30.88
N ASN A 424 10.56 6.71 32.06
CA ASN A 424 9.68 7.86 32.24
C ASN A 424 10.47 9.12 32.52
#